data_AF-A0A968VR01-F1
#
_entry.id   AF-A0A968VR01-F1
#
_cell.length_a   1.000
_cell.length_b   1.000
_cell.length_c   1.000
_cell.angle_alpha   90.00
_cell.angle_beta   90.00
_cell.angle_gamma   90.00
#
_symmetry.space_group_name_H-M   'P 1'
#
loop_
_entity.id
_entity.type
_entity.pdbx_description
1 polymer ?
#
loop_
_entity_poly.entity_id
_entity_poly.type
_entity_poly.pdbx_seq_one_letter_code
_entity_poly.pdbx_strand_id
1 'polypeptide(L)'
;MTWGRASSWLRALAAVAALLALLIILLPIDGHVVIFSENPAELAGWPRFSLDQSSGNEGEQRWLVVQDIQPWSHVRLMSVAGALPRDEAWAAGNGPWRWRWHIPDDTVLQQPLVFYHSCQSGCRERGRAVFVADAPQPEPERVATKLGVVFPSPERNWHGRAGWAVELTYVKHQDDKEFSIDGLAARVARDTAQGLKVIVRIGYARKQSLPPVDDEIALRDYLDYCKRLARDDRLRDVFAFIIGNGLNDPDESQLSERGSLTPAWYARVFNGYGLPPTRHDNVVETMQSQRAQVRLLVGTVTPWLTAIDGDISSSSDQPSLNFFNTVLTHIATSAQAKSSADIPGVTADGFALHASGHLDDSAATQLDWPKVQTGFRVYKDWLAIINQQPTLRGLPAYITATNTYVPGETGLPAQNYGPGWLTSALDEILAEPQVHALCWFVDEALGGMWTEFSLQDPVGRMHDAAAEFDQLLQQRGAIATLSPTLRYPPCPSEQVMIEKKATKASKPKPMPLQLLKRPRSGNAPRAMAKMLATMTTTQGRIKSGKAMASGSTRTNGGVKIAVMSATFATSGENVRASNNVSERLISMAPSCIVGLSSKDSFIGRSSLLYDAPLQYYQYIWRRTRRGLT
;
A
#
# COMPACT_ATOMS: atom_id res chain seq x y z
N MET A 1 66.71 11.12 -38.66
CA MET A 1 65.58 11.80 -37.97
C MET A 1 64.25 11.16 -38.38
N THR A 2 63.81 10.07 -37.75
CA THR A 2 62.46 9.51 -37.94
C THR A 2 61.92 8.74 -36.71
N TRP A 3 62.56 8.86 -35.54
CA TRP A 3 62.12 8.15 -34.31
C TRP A 3 61.03 8.89 -33.51
N GLY A 4 60.68 10.13 -33.88
CA GLY A 4 59.72 10.95 -33.13
C GLY A 4 58.23 10.72 -33.44
N ARG A 5 57.89 10.00 -34.52
CA ARG A 5 56.48 9.79 -34.92
C ARG A 5 55.88 8.47 -34.45
N ALA A 6 56.69 7.49 -34.07
CA ALA A 6 56.20 6.21 -33.54
C ALA A 6 55.61 6.34 -32.12
N SER A 7 56.08 7.31 -31.32
CA SER A 7 55.63 7.43 -29.93
C SER A 7 54.27 8.11 -29.77
N SER A 8 53.79 8.90 -30.75
CA SER A 8 52.49 9.56 -30.65
C SER A 8 51.33 8.60 -30.87
N TRP A 9 51.50 7.63 -31.78
CA TRP A 9 50.49 6.61 -32.07
C TRP A 9 50.30 5.63 -30.92
N LEU A 10 51.39 5.22 -30.25
CA LEU A 10 51.31 4.37 -29.07
C LEU A 10 50.60 5.05 -27.89
N ARG A 11 50.81 6.36 -27.69
CA ARG A 11 50.10 7.13 -26.65
C ARG A 11 48.62 7.31 -26.97
N ALA A 12 48.27 7.51 -28.24
CA ALA A 12 46.88 7.61 -28.67
C ALA A 12 46.15 6.27 -28.49
N LEU A 13 46.76 5.15 -28.86
CA LEU A 13 46.22 3.80 -28.63
C LEU A 13 46.03 3.50 -27.14
N ALA A 14 47.01 3.84 -26.29
CA ALA A 14 46.90 3.67 -24.85
C ALA A 14 45.77 4.51 -24.24
N ALA A 15 45.58 5.76 -24.71
CA ALA A 15 44.51 6.63 -24.25
C ALA A 15 43.12 6.11 -24.67
N VAL A 16 42.97 5.62 -25.90
CA VAL A 16 41.71 5.01 -26.39
C VAL A 16 41.38 3.73 -25.63
N ALA A 17 42.37 2.87 -25.37
CA ALA A 17 42.18 1.66 -24.58
C ALA A 17 41.76 1.97 -23.13
N ALA A 18 42.38 2.98 -22.50
CA ALA A 18 42.00 3.42 -21.16
C ALA A 18 40.58 4.01 -21.12
N LEU A 19 40.18 4.77 -22.14
CA LEU A 19 38.83 5.33 -22.26
C LEU A 19 37.77 4.22 -22.44
N LEU A 20 38.06 3.21 -23.27
CA LEU A 20 37.17 2.06 -23.48
C LEU A 20 37.04 1.22 -22.21
N ALA A 21 38.14 0.98 -21.49
CA ALA A 21 38.11 0.28 -20.20
C ALA A 21 37.27 1.06 -19.17
N LEU A 22 37.43 2.39 -19.11
CA LEU A 22 36.63 3.24 -18.23
C LEU A 22 35.13 3.21 -18.60
N LEU A 23 34.80 3.23 -19.90
CA LEU A 23 33.42 3.12 -20.40
C LEU A 23 32.80 1.76 -20.07
N ILE A 24 33.56 0.67 -20.16
CA ILE A 24 33.10 -0.68 -19.78
C ILE A 24 32.84 -0.77 -18.27
N ILE A 25 33.69 -0.15 -17.44
CA ILE A 25 33.52 -0.11 -15.98
C ILE A 25 32.33 0.79 -15.58
N LEU A 26 32.04 1.84 -16.36
CA LEU A 26 30.95 2.78 -16.11
C LEU A 26 29.61 2.36 -16.71
N LEU A 27 29.60 1.37 -17.61
CA LEU A 27 28.36 0.80 -18.12
C LEU A 27 27.74 -0.06 -17.00
N PRO A 28 26.51 0.23 -16.56
CA PRO A 28 25.80 -0.58 -15.59
C PRO A 28 25.27 -1.83 -16.32
N ILE A 29 26.17 -2.75 -16.66
CA ILE A 29 25.78 -4.06 -17.16
C ILE A 29 25.53 -4.94 -15.94
N ASP A 30 24.38 -4.76 -15.31
CA ASP A 30 23.85 -5.72 -14.35
C ASP A 30 23.36 -6.94 -15.15
N GLY A 31 24.29 -7.83 -15.48
CA GLY A 31 24.02 -9.06 -16.22
C GLY A 31 25.31 -9.78 -16.60
N HIS A 32 25.56 -10.95 -16.00
CA HIS A 32 26.64 -11.84 -16.40
C HIS A 32 26.13 -12.79 -17.48
N VAL A 33 26.51 -12.58 -18.74
CA VAL A 33 26.40 -13.61 -19.78
C VAL A 33 27.70 -14.40 -19.74
N VAL A 34 27.61 -15.68 -19.38
CA VAL A 34 28.76 -16.58 -19.39
C VAL A 34 28.46 -17.78 -20.27
N ILE A 35 29.21 -17.90 -21.37
CA ILE A 35 29.17 -19.05 -22.29
C ILE A 35 30.37 -19.92 -21.92
N PHE A 36 30.14 -21.18 -21.55
CA PHE A 36 31.21 -22.12 -21.22
C PHE A 36 31.23 -23.29 -22.21
N SER A 37 32.42 -23.60 -22.73
CA SER A 37 32.72 -24.90 -23.35
C SER A 37 33.47 -25.78 -22.35
N GLU A 38 32.86 -26.92 -22.01
CA GLU A 38 33.55 -28.15 -21.59
C GLU A 38 34.35 -28.15 -20.25
N ASN A 39 33.78 -27.62 -19.15
CA ASN A 39 33.75 -28.29 -17.82
C ASN A 39 32.95 -27.45 -16.79
N PRO A 40 31.65 -27.72 -16.56
CA PRO A 40 30.77 -26.81 -15.80
C PRO A 40 30.96 -26.82 -14.27
N ALA A 41 31.63 -27.83 -13.70
CA ALA A 41 31.62 -28.05 -12.25
C ALA A 41 32.63 -27.20 -11.45
N GLU A 42 33.68 -26.64 -12.08
CA GLU A 42 34.72 -25.90 -11.36
C GLU A 42 34.68 -24.38 -11.58
N LEU A 43 34.04 -23.89 -12.65
CA LEU A 43 34.02 -22.47 -13.02
C LEU A 43 32.64 -21.80 -13.00
N ALA A 44 31.56 -22.54 -12.73
CA ALA A 44 30.24 -21.94 -12.58
C ALA A 44 30.21 -21.00 -11.36
N GLY A 45 29.86 -19.72 -11.60
CA GLY A 45 29.61 -18.74 -10.56
C GLY A 45 28.57 -19.26 -9.55
N TRP A 46 28.68 -18.83 -8.30
CA TRP A 46 27.70 -19.15 -7.26
C TRP A 46 26.49 -18.21 -7.37
N PRO A 47 25.25 -18.68 -7.15
CA PRO A 47 24.85 -20.02 -6.69
C PRO A 47 24.83 -21.07 -7.82
N ARG A 48 24.93 -22.36 -7.46
CA ARG A 48 24.85 -23.49 -8.40
C ARG A 48 23.50 -24.18 -8.29
N PHE A 49 22.90 -24.53 -9.42
CA PHE A 49 21.62 -25.22 -9.49
C PHE A 49 21.81 -26.61 -10.10
N SER A 50 21.21 -27.63 -9.49
CA SER A 50 21.25 -29.00 -9.99
C SER A 50 19.92 -29.70 -9.75
N LEU A 51 19.44 -30.44 -10.73
CA LEU A 51 18.30 -31.34 -10.56
C LEU A 51 18.80 -32.67 -10.00
N ASP A 52 18.23 -33.09 -8.89
CA ASP A 52 18.47 -34.41 -8.32
C ASP A 52 17.54 -35.41 -9.01
N GLN A 53 18.08 -36.20 -9.95
CA GLN A 53 17.36 -37.20 -10.74
C GLN A 53 17.43 -38.60 -10.10
N SER A 54 17.75 -38.70 -8.81
CA SER A 54 18.16 -39.96 -8.16
C SER A 54 17.08 -41.04 -8.01
N SER A 55 15.95 -40.94 -8.69
CA SER A 55 14.88 -41.93 -8.61
C SER A 55 14.25 -42.14 -10.00
N GLY A 56 14.81 -43.10 -10.75
CA GLY A 56 14.57 -43.33 -12.18
C GLY A 56 13.22 -43.97 -12.53
N ASN A 57 12.15 -43.73 -11.77
CA ASN A 57 10.81 -44.12 -12.16
C ASN A 57 10.05 -42.91 -12.71
N GLU A 58 9.43 -43.07 -13.88
CA GLU A 58 8.45 -42.10 -14.39
C GLU A 58 7.34 -41.92 -13.34
N GLY A 59 7.21 -40.70 -12.81
CA GLY A 59 6.27 -40.35 -11.72
C GLY A 59 6.91 -40.05 -10.37
N GLU A 60 8.25 -40.08 -10.26
CA GLU A 60 8.96 -39.81 -9.00
C GLU A 60 9.38 -38.33 -8.86
N GLN A 61 9.24 -37.80 -7.64
CA GLN A 61 9.34 -36.38 -7.30
C GLN A 61 10.63 -35.73 -7.81
N ARG A 62 10.51 -34.63 -8.54
CA ARG A 62 11.66 -33.86 -9.03
C ARG A 62 12.15 -32.91 -7.94
N TRP A 63 13.41 -33.04 -7.56
CA TRP A 63 14.03 -32.17 -6.56
C TRP A 63 15.03 -31.22 -7.21
N LEU A 64 14.94 -29.94 -6.89
CA LEU A 64 15.98 -28.96 -7.20
C LEU A 64 16.88 -28.76 -6.00
N VAL A 65 18.18 -28.81 -6.22
CA VAL A 65 19.20 -28.45 -5.23
C VAL A 65 19.88 -27.16 -5.66
N VAL A 66 19.91 -26.17 -4.76
CA VAL A 66 20.73 -24.96 -4.91
C VAL A 66 21.87 -25.04 -3.92
N GLN A 67 23.09 -24.76 -4.39
CA GLN A 67 24.28 -24.68 -3.57
C GLN A 67 24.86 -23.25 -3.59
N ASP A 68 25.31 -22.76 -2.44
CA ASP A 68 26.01 -21.46 -2.32
C ASP A 68 27.18 -21.58 -1.32
N ILE A 69 28.16 -20.69 -1.45
CA ILE A 69 29.28 -20.57 -0.50
C ILE A 69 28.89 -19.77 0.76
N GLN A 70 27.78 -19.04 0.71
CA GLN A 70 27.30 -18.24 1.84
C GLN A 70 26.16 -18.96 2.61
N PRO A 71 26.20 -18.97 3.96
CA PRO A 71 25.20 -19.63 4.82
C PRO A 71 23.91 -18.81 4.95
N TRP A 72 23.09 -18.75 3.90
CA TRP A 72 21.83 -18.03 3.98
C TRP A 72 20.79 -18.77 4.84
N SER A 73 20.31 -18.14 5.92
CA SER A 73 19.29 -18.73 6.79
C SER A 73 17.87 -18.60 6.22
N HIS A 74 17.57 -17.50 5.53
CA HIS A 74 16.24 -17.19 4.99
C HIS A 74 16.30 -17.12 3.48
N VAL A 75 16.04 -18.27 2.86
CA VAL A 75 16.08 -18.43 1.40
C VAL A 75 14.70 -18.78 0.84
N ARG A 76 14.49 -18.37 -0.41
CA ARG A 76 13.31 -18.73 -1.20
C ARG A 76 13.73 -19.08 -2.61
N LEU A 77 12.95 -19.94 -3.24
CA LEU A 77 13.08 -20.24 -4.66
C LEU A 77 11.73 -19.97 -5.30
N MET A 78 11.72 -19.14 -6.33
CA MET A 78 10.50 -18.73 -7.04
C MET A 78 10.52 -19.29 -8.46
N SER A 79 9.35 -19.75 -8.90
CA SER A 79 8.99 -19.94 -10.30
C SER A 79 7.97 -18.87 -10.71
N VAL A 80 7.55 -18.84 -11.98
CA VAL A 80 6.46 -17.96 -12.43
C VAL A 80 5.13 -18.34 -11.77
N ALA A 81 4.94 -19.61 -11.43
CA ALA A 81 3.77 -20.11 -10.70
C ALA A 81 3.81 -19.77 -9.19
N GLY A 82 4.93 -19.26 -8.68
CA GLY A 82 5.10 -18.86 -7.29
C GLY A 82 6.24 -19.58 -6.56
N ALA A 83 6.23 -19.46 -5.23
CA ALA A 83 7.26 -19.99 -4.36
C ALA A 83 7.23 -21.52 -4.33
N LEU A 84 8.40 -22.14 -4.52
CA LEU A 84 8.55 -23.59 -4.42
C LEU A 84 8.70 -24.02 -2.94
N PRO A 85 8.09 -25.13 -2.52
CA PRO A 85 8.21 -25.63 -1.15
C PRO A 85 9.62 -26.16 -0.89
N ARG A 86 10.25 -25.66 0.18
CA ARG A 86 11.57 -26.08 0.65
C ARG A 86 11.46 -27.36 1.47
N ASP A 87 12.41 -28.27 1.29
CA ASP A 87 12.59 -29.41 2.18
C ASP A 87 13.30 -28.97 3.47
N GLU A 88 12.52 -28.71 4.51
CA GLU A 88 13.01 -28.32 5.84
C GLU A 88 13.73 -29.47 6.58
N ALA A 89 13.49 -30.73 6.19
CA ALA A 89 14.14 -31.89 6.79
C ALA A 89 15.55 -32.13 6.23
N TRP A 90 15.89 -31.51 5.10
CA TRP A 90 17.20 -31.65 4.49
C TRP A 90 18.24 -30.80 5.20
N ALA A 91 19.12 -31.46 5.97
CA ALA A 91 20.16 -30.78 6.72
C ALA A 91 21.10 -30.01 5.79
N ALA A 92 21.25 -28.71 6.05
CA ALA A 92 22.29 -27.91 5.42
C ALA A 92 23.65 -28.40 5.98
N GLY A 93 24.34 -29.25 5.22
CA GLY A 93 25.62 -29.85 5.64
C GLY A 93 26.76 -28.83 5.83
N ASN A 94 27.96 -29.32 6.14
CA ASN A 94 29.15 -28.47 6.39
C ASN A 94 29.80 -27.96 5.09
N GLY A 95 29.11 -27.11 4.32
CA GLY A 95 29.67 -26.40 3.17
C GLY A 95 30.02 -27.26 1.94
N PRO A 96 29.79 -26.79 0.69
CA PRO A 96 28.93 -25.65 0.33
C PRO A 96 27.51 -25.84 0.87
N TRP A 97 26.86 -24.73 1.25
CA TRP A 97 25.52 -24.75 1.82
C TRP A 97 24.54 -25.20 0.74
N ARG A 98 23.68 -26.16 1.07
CA ARG A 98 22.74 -26.73 0.13
C ARG A 98 21.33 -26.56 0.67
N TRP A 99 20.42 -26.19 -0.22
CA TRP A 99 18.98 -26.19 0.02
C TRP A 99 18.30 -26.99 -1.08
N ARG A 100 17.19 -27.65 -0.74
CA ARG A 100 16.46 -28.53 -1.65
C ARG A 100 15.00 -28.10 -1.71
N TRP A 101 14.43 -28.09 -2.91
CA TRP A 101 13.03 -27.73 -3.17
C TRP A 101 12.36 -28.79 -4.01
N HIS A 102 11.10 -29.06 -3.67
CA HIS A 102 10.26 -29.92 -4.49
C HIS A 102 9.76 -29.12 -5.69
N ILE A 103 9.93 -29.68 -6.89
CA ILE A 103 9.41 -29.14 -8.13
C ILE A 103 8.13 -29.91 -8.46
N PRO A 104 6.95 -29.28 -8.36
CA PRO A 104 5.70 -29.88 -8.83
C PRO A 104 5.78 -30.38 -10.28
N ASP A 105 5.05 -31.45 -10.62
CA ASP A 105 5.10 -32.06 -11.94
C ASP A 105 4.62 -31.12 -13.06
N ASP A 106 3.69 -30.22 -12.73
CA ASP A 106 3.16 -29.17 -13.60
C ASP A 106 4.12 -27.97 -13.77
N THR A 107 5.21 -27.90 -13.01
CA THR A 107 6.20 -26.83 -13.17
C THR A 107 6.97 -26.99 -14.47
N VAL A 108 6.80 -26.00 -15.35
CA VAL A 108 7.49 -25.92 -16.64
C VAL A 108 8.92 -25.41 -16.44
N LEU A 109 9.90 -26.31 -16.55
CA LEU A 109 11.34 -26.00 -16.36
C LEU A 109 11.98 -25.14 -17.47
N GLN A 110 11.21 -24.75 -18.48
CA GLN A 110 11.59 -23.74 -19.48
C GLN A 110 11.53 -22.31 -18.90
N GLN A 111 10.86 -22.12 -17.76
CA GLN A 111 10.76 -20.82 -17.11
C GLN A 111 11.89 -20.60 -16.11
N PRO A 112 12.31 -19.34 -15.88
CA PRO A 112 13.36 -19.03 -14.93
C PRO A 112 12.96 -19.38 -13.50
N LEU A 113 13.83 -20.13 -12.82
CA LEU A 113 13.80 -20.31 -11.37
C LEU A 113 14.75 -19.30 -10.73
N VAL A 114 14.26 -18.52 -9.78
CA VAL A 114 15.01 -17.43 -9.16
C VAL A 114 15.24 -17.74 -7.68
N PHE A 115 16.51 -17.78 -7.28
CA PHE A 115 16.93 -18.02 -5.90
C PHE A 115 17.13 -16.69 -5.18
N TYR A 116 16.47 -16.55 -4.03
CA TYR A 116 16.52 -15.36 -3.19
C TYR A 116 17.10 -15.67 -1.81
N HIS A 117 17.75 -14.66 -1.23
CA HIS A 117 18.27 -14.70 0.14
C HIS A 117 17.76 -13.50 0.97
N SER A 118 18.06 -13.49 2.28
CA SER A 118 17.70 -12.40 3.21
C SER A 118 16.21 -12.07 3.30
N CYS A 119 15.35 -13.04 3.03
CA CYS A 119 13.90 -12.86 2.92
C CYS A 119 13.18 -12.40 4.20
N GLN A 120 13.83 -12.49 5.37
CA GLN A 120 13.31 -11.92 6.62
C GLN A 120 13.26 -10.38 6.61
N SER A 121 14.14 -9.74 5.83
CA SER A 121 14.25 -8.28 5.72
C SER A 121 13.85 -7.72 4.34
N GLY A 122 13.36 -8.60 3.46
CA GLY A 122 13.10 -8.32 2.05
C GLY A 122 14.01 -9.18 1.19
N CYS A 123 13.42 -10.05 0.38
CA CYS A 123 14.18 -11.00 -0.43
C CYS A 123 15.08 -10.27 -1.44
N ARG A 124 16.33 -10.74 -1.59
CA ARG A 124 17.27 -10.25 -2.59
C ARG A 124 17.63 -11.34 -3.58
N GLU A 125 17.61 -11.04 -4.86
CA GLU A 125 17.96 -12.01 -5.90
C GLU A 125 19.43 -12.39 -5.76
N ARG A 126 19.70 -13.69 -5.67
CA ARG A 126 21.04 -14.26 -5.56
C ARG A 126 21.55 -14.81 -6.89
N GLY A 127 20.64 -15.38 -7.67
CA GLY A 127 20.92 -16.02 -8.95
C GLY A 127 19.66 -16.63 -9.54
N ARG A 128 19.72 -16.96 -10.83
CA ARG A 128 18.63 -17.55 -11.59
C ARG A 128 19.13 -18.71 -12.45
N ALA A 129 18.26 -19.67 -12.73
CA ALA A 129 18.53 -20.80 -13.62
C ALA A 129 17.36 -21.06 -14.56
N VAL A 130 17.68 -21.50 -15.78
CA VAL A 130 16.73 -22.02 -16.76
C VAL A 130 17.28 -23.37 -17.20
N PHE A 131 16.47 -24.43 -17.15
CA PHE A 131 16.94 -25.80 -17.41
C PHE A 131 16.69 -26.27 -18.84
N VAL A 132 15.68 -25.70 -19.51
CA VAL A 132 15.39 -25.95 -20.93
C VAL A 132 15.38 -24.61 -21.64
N ALA A 133 16.42 -24.36 -22.43
CA ALA A 133 16.62 -23.08 -23.11
C ALA A 133 15.95 -23.11 -24.48
N ASP A 134 14.63 -22.92 -24.51
CA ASP A 134 14.02 -22.32 -25.70
C ASP A 134 14.20 -20.81 -25.60
N ALA A 135 14.52 -20.14 -26.72
CA ALA A 135 14.59 -18.70 -26.74
C ALA A 135 13.23 -18.14 -26.28
N PRO A 136 13.18 -17.23 -25.28
CA PRO A 136 11.93 -16.65 -24.86
C PRO A 136 11.27 -16.00 -26.07
N GLN A 137 10.05 -16.43 -26.39
CA GLN A 137 9.28 -15.77 -27.43
C GLN A 137 9.05 -14.33 -26.97
N PRO A 138 9.23 -13.33 -27.86
CA PRO A 138 8.95 -11.95 -27.51
C PRO A 138 7.49 -11.87 -27.03
N GLU A 139 7.27 -11.25 -25.87
CA GLU A 139 5.91 -11.04 -25.40
C GLU A 139 5.13 -10.26 -26.46
N PRO A 140 3.88 -10.67 -26.77
CA PRO A 140 3.07 -9.94 -27.72
C PRO A 140 2.87 -8.51 -27.21
N GLU A 141 2.98 -7.53 -28.10
CA GLU A 141 2.73 -6.13 -27.76
C GLU A 141 1.30 -5.98 -27.23
N ARG A 142 1.17 -5.49 -25.99
CA ARG A 142 -0.12 -5.28 -25.34
C ARG A 142 -0.57 -3.84 -25.49
N VAL A 143 -1.86 -3.64 -25.73
CA VAL A 143 -2.45 -2.30 -25.86
C VAL A 143 -2.84 -1.76 -24.48
N ALA A 144 -2.30 -0.60 -24.09
CA ALA A 144 -2.61 0.03 -22.82
C ALA A 144 -4.11 0.36 -22.68
N THR A 145 -4.66 0.18 -21.48
CA THR A 145 -6.01 0.61 -21.10
C THR A 145 -5.99 1.27 -19.71
N LYS A 146 -6.97 2.12 -19.42
CA LYS A 146 -7.20 2.64 -18.06
C LYS A 146 -7.95 1.63 -17.18
N LEU A 147 -8.58 0.60 -17.76
CA LEU A 147 -9.30 -0.40 -17.00
C LEU A 147 -8.39 -1.24 -16.11
N GLY A 148 -8.89 -1.59 -14.94
CA GLY A 148 -8.27 -2.51 -14.02
C GLY A 148 -9.26 -3.12 -13.05
N VAL A 149 -8.75 -3.94 -12.14
CA VAL A 149 -9.53 -4.57 -11.08
C VAL A 149 -8.73 -4.66 -9.80
N VAL A 150 -9.43 -4.70 -8.66
CA VAL A 150 -8.86 -5.16 -7.39
C VAL A 150 -8.83 -6.69 -7.41
N PHE A 151 -7.67 -7.28 -7.11
CA PHE A 151 -7.45 -8.73 -7.10
C PHE A 151 -7.81 -9.43 -8.43
N PRO A 152 -7.01 -9.23 -9.49
CA PRO A 152 -7.24 -9.94 -10.75
C PRO A 152 -7.26 -11.46 -10.57
N SER A 153 -8.29 -12.09 -11.12
CA SER A 153 -8.36 -13.54 -11.28
C SER A 153 -7.21 -14.01 -12.18
N PRO A 154 -6.47 -15.07 -11.79
CA PRO A 154 -5.47 -15.69 -12.66
C PRO A 154 -6.01 -16.13 -14.02
N GLU A 155 -7.32 -16.40 -14.10
CA GLU A 155 -8.01 -16.89 -15.30
C GLU A 155 -8.55 -15.75 -16.18
N ARG A 156 -8.46 -14.48 -15.72
CA ARG A 156 -9.00 -13.34 -16.46
C ARG A 156 -8.31 -13.17 -17.81
N ASN A 157 -9.10 -13.21 -18.88
CA ASN A 157 -8.62 -12.88 -20.21
C ASN A 157 -8.58 -11.36 -20.40
N TRP A 158 -7.39 -10.80 -20.52
CA TRP A 158 -7.19 -9.37 -20.78
C TRP A 158 -7.29 -8.98 -22.24
N HIS A 159 -7.55 -9.91 -23.16
CA HIS A 159 -7.73 -9.66 -24.61
C HIS A 159 -6.57 -8.87 -25.23
N GLY A 160 -5.33 -9.14 -24.79
CA GLY A 160 -4.13 -8.43 -25.23
C GLY A 160 -3.99 -7.00 -24.69
N ARG A 161 -4.71 -6.65 -23.61
CA ARG A 161 -4.59 -5.36 -22.93
C ARG A 161 -3.56 -5.36 -21.82
N ALA A 162 -2.93 -4.21 -21.62
CA ALA A 162 -2.14 -3.88 -20.44
C ALA A 162 -2.96 -2.96 -19.55
N GLY A 163 -3.65 -3.55 -18.56
CA GLY A 163 -4.52 -2.85 -17.61
C GLY A 163 -3.84 -2.60 -16.26
N TRP A 164 -4.66 -2.50 -15.22
CA TRP A 164 -4.22 -2.23 -13.85
C TRP A 164 -4.69 -3.31 -12.88
N ALA A 165 -3.84 -3.62 -11.91
CA ALA A 165 -4.14 -4.51 -10.80
C ALA A 165 -3.99 -3.72 -9.50
N VAL A 166 -4.97 -3.83 -8.61
CA VAL A 166 -4.85 -3.31 -7.24
C VAL A 166 -4.78 -4.47 -6.28
N GLU A 167 -3.68 -4.50 -5.53
CA GLU A 167 -3.33 -5.58 -4.62
C GLU A 167 -3.26 -5.11 -3.18
N LEU A 168 -3.29 -6.03 -2.23
CA LEU A 168 -3.36 -5.74 -0.80
C LEU A 168 -2.38 -6.59 0.00
N THR A 169 -1.76 -5.96 0.98
CA THR A 169 -1.00 -6.63 2.03
C THR A 169 -1.24 -5.97 3.38
N TYR A 170 -1.08 -6.74 4.47
CA TYR A 170 -1.27 -6.28 5.83
C TYR A 170 -0.05 -6.50 6.71
N VAL A 171 0.39 -5.47 7.44
CA VAL A 171 1.52 -5.58 8.39
C VAL A 171 1.31 -6.70 9.41
N LYS A 172 0.10 -6.81 10.00
CA LYS A 172 -0.19 -7.75 11.09
C LYS A 172 -0.70 -9.12 10.65
N HIS A 173 -0.90 -9.37 9.35
CA HIS A 173 -1.40 -10.66 8.83
C HIS A 173 -0.35 -11.35 7.95
N GLN A 174 0.89 -11.44 8.41
CA GLN A 174 1.97 -12.11 7.64
C GLN A 174 1.90 -13.63 7.64
N ASP A 175 1.10 -14.24 8.53
CA ASP A 175 0.81 -15.68 8.50
C ASP A 175 -0.32 -16.04 7.52
N ASP A 176 -1.02 -15.02 6.99
CA ASP A 176 -2.06 -15.18 6.00
C ASP A 176 -1.41 -15.40 4.62
N LYS A 177 -1.67 -16.56 4.00
CA LYS A 177 -1.06 -16.90 2.71
C LYS A 177 -1.43 -15.91 1.61
N GLU A 178 -2.60 -15.29 1.70
CA GLU A 178 -3.06 -14.33 0.71
C GLU A 178 -2.48 -12.95 1.00
N PHE A 179 -2.60 -12.45 2.24
CA PHE A 179 -2.22 -11.06 2.53
C PHE A 179 -0.80 -10.87 3.09
N SER A 180 0.01 -11.93 3.12
CA SER A 180 1.43 -11.86 3.43
C SER A 180 2.25 -11.26 2.27
N ILE A 181 3.50 -10.87 2.56
CA ILE A 181 4.45 -10.44 1.52
C ILE A 181 4.73 -11.55 0.49
N ASP A 182 4.70 -12.83 0.90
CA ASP A 182 4.97 -13.95 0.01
C ASP A 182 3.77 -14.18 -0.94
N GLY A 183 2.54 -14.10 -0.41
CA GLY A 183 1.33 -14.10 -1.22
C GLY A 183 1.27 -12.93 -2.19
N LEU A 184 1.56 -11.72 -1.71
CA LEU A 184 1.66 -10.52 -2.53
C LEU A 184 2.68 -10.69 -3.67
N ALA A 185 3.88 -11.16 -3.38
CA ALA A 185 4.93 -11.34 -4.39
C ALA A 185 4.51 -12.30 -5.51
N ALA A 186 3.79 -13.38 -5.17
CA ALA A 186 3.25 -14.30 -6.17
C ALA A 186 2.21 -13.63 -7.08
N ARG A 187 1.30 -12.83 -6.50
CA ARG A 187 0.28 -12.09 -7.28
C ARG A 187 0.89 -11.00 -8.14
N VAL A 188 1.84 -10.21 -7.62
CA VAL A 188 2.58 -9.20 -8.39
C VAL A 188 3.27 -9.84 -9.60
N ALA A 189 3.96 -10.97 -9.41
CA ALA A 189 4.64 -11.68 -10.50
C ALA A 189 3.66 -12.16 -11.57
N ARG A 190 2.55 -12.79 -11.15
CA ARG A 190 1.48 -13.25 -12.03
C ARG A 190 0.85 -12.09 -12.83
N ASP A 191 0.45 -11.03 -12.15
CA ASP A 191 -0.26 -9.90 -12.76
C ASP A 191 0.66 -9.14 -13.73
N THR A 192 1.93 -8.98 -13.36
CA THR A 192 2.94 -8.38 -14.25
C THR A 192 3.18 -9.26 -15.48
N ALA A 193 3.22 -10.59 -15.33
CA ALA A 193 3.33 -11.52 -16.45
C ALA A 193 2.09 -11.49 -17.36
N GLN A 194 0.92 -11.09 -16.87
CA GLN A 194 -0.27 -10.79 -17.67
C GLN A 194 -0.24 -9.39 -18.31
N GLY A 195 0.78 -8.57 -18.01
CA GLY A 195 0.98 -7.23 -18.55
C GLY A 195 0.30 -6.12 -17.77
N LEU A 196 -0.11 -6.39 -16.53
CA LEU A 196 -0.79 -5.42 -15.68
C LEU A 196 0.23 -4.54 -14.95
N LYS A 197 -0.15 -3.28 -14.74
CA LYS A 197 0.54 -2.40 -13.80
C LYS A 197 -0.04 -2.61 -12.40
N VAL A 198 0.79 -3.06 -11.47
CA VAL A 198 0.34 -3.44 -10.13
C VAL A 198 0.52 -2.30 -9.13
N ILE A 199 -0.56 -1.85 -8.51
CA ILE A 199 -0.58 -0.89 -7.41
C ILE A 199 -0.87 -1.66 -6.11
N VAL A 200 -0.07 -1.48 -5.07
CA VAL A 200 -0.20 -2.24 -3.82
C VAL A 200 -0.66 -1.36 -2.68
N ARG A 201 -1.81 -1.67 -2.09
CA ARG A 201 -2.31 -1.06 -0.85
C ARG A 201 -1.68 -1.70 0.37
N ILE A 202 -1.16 -0.87 1.27
CA ILE A 202 -0.54 -1.30 2.53
C ILE A 202 -1.47 -0.95 3.69
N GLY A 203 -2.14 -1.97 4.26
CA GLY A 203 -2.91 -1.84 5.49
C GLY A 203 -2.09 -2.25 6.72
N TYR A 204 -2.40 -1.72 7.90
CA TYR A 204 -1.77 -2.18 9.15
C TYR A 204 -2.34 -3.53 9.59
N ALA A 205 -3.66 -3.63 9.72
CA ALA A 205 -4.39 -4.88 9.97
C ALA A 205 -5.76 -4.84 9.27
N ARG A 206 -6.50 -5.94 9.28
CA ARG A 206 -7.91 -5.91 8.81
C ARG A 206 -8.68 -4.89 9.65
N LYS A 207 -9.46 -4.02 8.99
CA LYS A 207 -10.20 -2.91 9.64
C LYS A 207 -9.34 -1.90 10.39
N GLN A 208 -8.04 -1.85 10.06
CA GLN A 208 -7.10 -0.88 10.58
C GLN A 208 -6.14 -0.47 9.46
N SER A 209 -6.48 0.62 8.80
CA SER A 209 -5.80 1.14 7.61
C SER A 209 -4.35 1.53 7.89
N LEU A 210 -4.11 2.27 8.97
CA LEU A 210 -2.79 2.73 9.41
C LEU A 210 -2.51 2.30 10.86
N PRO A 211 -1.27 2.46 11.37
CA PRO A 211 -1.00 2.34 12.80
C PRO A 211 -2.04 3.12 13.65
N PRO A 212 -2.47 2.60 14.81
CA PRO A 212 -3.33 3.33 15.74
C PRO A 212 -2.82 4.73 16.02
N VAL A 213 -3.74 5.66 16.26
CA VAL A 213 -3.41 7.09 16.40
C VAL A 213 -2.48 7.30 17.60
N ASP A 214 -1.40 8.03 17.37
CA ASP A 214 -0.34 8.34 18.34
C ASP A 214 0.39 7.11 18.92
N ASP A 215 0.29 5.95 18.27
CA ASP A 215 1.05 4.76 18.62
C ASP A 215 2.36 4.68 17.80
N GLU A 216 3.41 5.29 18.36
CA GLU A 216 4.75 5.32 17.76
C GLU A 216 5.42 3.93 17.70
N ILE A 217 4.99 2.95 18.53
CA ILE A 217 5.51 1.58 18.45
C ILE A 217 4.89 0.87 17.25
N ALA A 218 3.58 0.99 17.07
CA ALA A 218 2.89 0.49 15.89
C ALA A 218 3.38 1.17 14.60
N LEU A 219 3.70 2.47 14.66
CA LEU A 219 4.32 3.17 13.55
C LEU A 219 5.68 2.56 13.19
N ARG A 220 6.55 2.29 14.16
CA ARG A 220 7.83 1.62 13.89
C ARG A 220 7.63 0.26 13.20
N ASP A 221 6.70 -0.56 13.67
CA ASP A 221 6.40 -1.85 13.04
C ASP A 221 5.92 -1.68 11.58
N TYR A 222 5.09 -0.66 11.32
CA TYR A 222 4.62 -0.34 9.97
C TYR A 222 5.75 0.16 9.06
N LEU A 223 6.66 0.99 9.57
CA LEU A 223 7.83 1.46 8.84
C LEU A 223 8.82 0.34 8.54
N ASP A 224 9.07 -0.57 9.49
CA ASP A 224 9.91 -1.75 9.27
C ASP A 224 9.31 -2.66 8.18
N TYR A 225 7.99 -2.78 8.14
CA TYR A 225 7.29 -3.49 7.07
C TYR A 225 7.41 -2.77 5.72
N CYS A 226 7.19 -1.46 5.67
CA CYS A 226 7.35 -0.66 4.45
C CYS A 226 8.78 -0.74 3.90
N LYS A 227 9.79 -0.70 4.79
CA LYS A 227 11.20 -0.91 4.46
C LYS A 227 11.42 -2.27 3.82
N ARG A 228 10.82 -3.32 4.39
CA ARG A 228 10.89 -4.69 3.86
C ARG A 228 10.27 -4.78 2.47
N LEU A 229 9.11 -4.17 2.24
CA LEU A 229 8.46 -4.13 0.91
C LEU A 229 9.32 -3.44 -0.14
N ALA A 230 9.87 -2.26 0.18
CA ALA A 230 10.70 -1.49 -0.76
C ALA A 230 12.01 -2.21 -1.13
N ARG A 231 12.56 -3.00 -0.21
CA ARG A 231 13.78 -3.78 -0.38
C ARG A 231 13.58 -5.13 -1.08
N ASP A 232 12.36 -5.68 -1.11
CA ASP A 232 12.10 -7.00 -1.67
C ASP A 232 12.17 -6.96 -3.21
N ASP A 233 13.16 -7.64 -3.79
CA ASP A 233 13.41 -7.69 -5.24
C ASP A 233 12.24 -8.35 -6.00
N ARG A 234 11.43 -9.19 -5.35
CA ARG A 234 10.22 -9.77 -5.96
C ARG A 234 9.11 -8.74 -6.17
N LEU A 235 9.18 -7.62 -5.45
CA LEU A 235 8.25 -6.49 -5.55
C LEU A 235 8.86 -5.33 -6.36
N ARG A 236 9.91 -5.59 -7.13
CA ARG A 236 10.55 -4.56 -7.97
C ARG A 236 9.62 -4.02 -9.05
N ASP A 237 8.74 -4.85 -9.57
CA ASP A 237 7.83 -4.51 -10.66
C ASP A 237 6.51 -3.90 -10.18
N VAL A 238 6.35 -3.71 -8.86
CA VAL A 238 5.25 -2.90 -8.30
C VAL A 238 5.36 -1.48 -8.82
N PHE A 239 4.28 -1.00 -9.46
CA PHE A 239 4.21 0.33 -10.04
C PHE A 239 4.17 1.42 -8.97
N ALA A 240 3.34 1.25 -7.92
CA ALA A 240 3.22 2.19 -6.81
C ALA A 240 2.63 1.52 -5.56
N PHE A 241 2.82 2.14 -4.39
CA PHE A 241 2.20 1.74 -3.14
C PHE A 241 1.21 2.79 -2.64
N ILE A 242 0.05 2.36 -2.16
CA ILE A 242 -0.97 3.20 -1.53
C ILE A 242 -0.81 3.08 -0.02
N ILE A 243 -0.66 4.22 0.65
CA ILE A 243 -0.51 4.28 2.10
C ILE A 243 -1.87 4.53 2.73
N GLY A 244 -2.46 3.47 3.30
CA GLY A 244 -3.80 3.51 3.89
C GLY A 244 -4.95 3.41 2.88
N ASN A 245 -6.15 3.23 3.44
CA ASN A 245 -7.46 3.10 2.80
C ASN A 245 -8.52 3.79 3.68
N GLY A 246 -9.56 4.35 3.06
CA GLY A 246 -10.75 4.83 3.77
C GLY A 246 -10.42 5.69 4.99
N LEU A 247 -9.55 6.70 4.81
CA LEU A 247 -8.89 7.39 5.92
C LEU A 247 -9.86 8.10 6.89
N ASN A 248 -11.05 8.44 6.43
CA ASN A 248 -12.13 9.05 7.20
C ASN A 248 -13.22 8.05 7.63
N ASP A 249 -12.99 6.76 7.46
CA ASP A 249 -13.90 5.69 7.86
C ASP A 249 -13.54 5.16 9.25
N PRO A 250 -14.42 5.30 10.27
CA PRO A 250 -14.19 4.72 11.59
C PRO A 250 -13.99 3.20 11.56
N ASP A 251 -14.60 2.49 10.61
CA ASP A 251 -14.43 1.04 10.47
C ASP A 251 -13.04 0.64 9.98
N GLU A 252 -12.25 1.60 9.49
CA GLU A 252 -10.84 1.42 9.13
C GLU A 252 -9.88 1.86 10.24
N SER A 253 -10.40 2.10 11.45
CA SER A 253 -9.64 2.56 12.64
C SER A 253 -9.94 1.74 13.91
N GLN A 254 -10.31 0.46 13.80
CA GLN A 254 -10.87 -0.32 14.92
C GLN A 254 -9.88 -0.68 16.04
N LEU A 255 -8.57 -0.61 15.82
CA LEU A 255 -7.54 -0.87 16.84
C LEU A 255 -7.10 0.39 17.59
N SER A 256 -7.68 1.55 17.29
CA SER A 256 -7.30 2.81 17.91
C SER A 256 -8.12 3.12 19.16
N GLU A 257 -7.51 2.92 20.34
CA GLU A 257 -8.15 3.23 21.63
C GLU A 257 -8.40 4.74 21.82
N ARG A 258 -7.62 5.59 21.15
CA ARG A 258 -7.63 7.05 21.28
C ARG A 258 -8.56 7.75 20.30
N GLY A 259 -9.36 6.98 19.55
CA GLY A 259 -10.30 7.49 18.57
C GLY A 259 -9.84 7.26 17.13
N SER A 260 -10.67 7.72 16.19
CA SER A 260 -10.51 7.47 14.76
C SER A 260 -9.26 8.15 14.17
N LEU A 261 -8.82 7.69 13.00
CA LEU A 261 -7.72 8.29 12.25
C LEU A 261 -7.93 9.79 12.03
N THR A 262 -6.88 10.60 12.26
CA THR A 262 -6.91 12.05 12.04
C THR A 262 -6.08 12.46 10.82
N PRO A 263 -6.37 13.60 10.16
CA PRO A 263 -5.55 14.10 9.07
C PRO A 263 -4.09 14.35 9.46
N ALA A 264 -3.85 14.82 10.68
CA ALA A 264 -2.51 15.09 11.20
C ALA A 264 -1.72 13.79 11.41
N TRP A 265 -2.33 12.76 11.99
CA TRP A 265 -1.68 11.46 12.17
C TRP A 265 -1.37 10.79 10.83
N TYR A 266 -2.30 10.85 9.87
CA TYR A 266 -2.03 10.35 8.52
C TYR A 266 -0.80 11.02 7.89
N ALA A 267 -0.73 12.36 7.90
CA ALA A 267 0.40 13.09 7.33
C ALA A 267 1.71 12.84 8.10
N ARG A 268 1.62 12.62 9.42
CA ARG A 268 2.75 12.21 10.29
C ARG A 268 3.33 10.86 9.86
N VAL A 269 2.47 9.86 9.59
CA VAL A 269 2.87 8.55 9.09
C VAL A 269 3.44 8.65 7.67
N PHE A 270 2.78 9.42 6.79
CA PHE A 270 3.12 9.52 5.38
C PHE A 270 4.48 10.22 5.16
N ASN A 271 4.61 11.49 5.57
CA ASN A 271 5.81 12.30 5.31
C ASN A 271 6.35 13.08 6.54
N GLY A 272 5.99 12.66 7.75
CA GLY A 272 6.57 13.19 8.98
C GLY A 272 6.01 14.54 9.43
N TYR A 273 4.80 14.91 8.97
CA TYR A 273 4.12 16.13 9.45
C TYR A 273 4.06 16.21 10.98
N GLY A 274 4.14 17.43 11.51
CA GLY A 274 4.10 17.70 12.95
C GLY A 274 5.42 17.48 13.69
N LEU A 275 6.47 17.00 13.01
CA LEU A 275 7.79 16.79 13.58
C LEU A 275 8.86 17.74 12.97
N PRO A 276 10.02 17.90 13.62
CA PRO A 276 11.15 18.60 13.02
C PRO A 276 11.53 18.01 11.66
N PRO A 277 11.87 18.84 10.64
CA PRO A 277 12.22 18.36 9.30
C PRO A 277 13.31 17.29 9.24
N THR A 278 14.23 17.27 10.21
CA THR A 278 15.33 16.31 10.36
C THR A 278 14.90 14.92 10.86
N ARG A 279 13.61 14.71 11.14
CA ARG A 279 13.04 13.40 11.45
C ARG A 279 12.70 12.65 10.16
N HIS A 280 13.20 11.42 10.03
CA HIS A 280 13.10 10.60 8.81
C HIS A 280 12.22 9.36 9.00
N ASP A 281 11.59 9.21 10.16
CA ASP A 281 10.72 8.09 10.52
C ASP A 281 9.30 8.28 9.99
N ASN A 282 9.19 8.27 8.67
CA ASN A 282 7.93 8.27 7.92
C ASN A 282 8.05 7.37 6.70
N VAL A 283 6.92 7.05 6.07
CA VAL A 283 6.85 6.08 4.98
C VAL A 283 7.66 6.54 3.76
N VAL A 284 7.56 7.82 3.38
CA VAL A 284 8.23 8.34 2.19
C VAL A 284 9.74 8.15 2.26
N GLU A 285 10.36 8.66 3.31
CA GLU A 285 11.81 8.56 3.47
C GLU A 285 12.25 7.12 3.75
N THR A 286 11.44 6.35 4.49
CA THR A 286 11.75 4.94 4.77
C THR A 286 11.82 4.10 3.50
N MET A 287 10.81 4.18 2.63
CA MET A 287 10.76 3.37 1.41
C MET A 287 11.76 3.87 0.36
N GLN A 288 11.84 5.18 0.14
CA GLN A 288 12.76 5.75 -0.86
C GLN A 288 14.23 5.57 -0.47
N SER A 289 14.57 5.51 0.83
CA SER A 289 15.94 5.16 1.28
C SER A 289 16.35 3.74 0.91
N GLN A 290 15.40 2.82 0.74
CA GLN A 290 15.69 1.47 0.27
C GLN A 290 15.72 1.41 -1.25
N ARG A 291 14.83 2.17 -1.90
CA ARG A 291 14.65 2.14 -3.35
C ARG A 291 14.07 3.46 -3.84
N ALA A 292 14.93 4.32 -4.39
CA ALA A 292 14.57 5.68 -4.80
C ALA A 292 13.46 5.75 -5.87
N GLN A 293 13.28 4.69 -6.68
CA GLN A 293 12.23 4.62 -7.70
C GLN A 293 10.84 4.21 -7.17
N VAL A 294 10.70 3.93 -5.87
CA VAL A 294 9.38 3.62 -5.29
C VAL A 294 8.46 4.83 -5.41
N ARG A 295 7.25 4.59 -5.91
CA ARG A 295 6.18 5.58 -5.98
C ARG A 295 5.19 5.39 -4.85
N LEU A 296 4.83 6.47 -4.17
CA LEU A 296 3.95 6.48 -3.01
C LEU A 296 2.73 7.35 -3.28
N LEU A 297 1.57 6.71 -3.22
CA LEU A 297 0.28 7.35 -3.41
C LEU A 297 -0.35 7.65 -2.06
N VAL A 298 -0.97 8.82 -1.96
CA VAL A 298 -1.85 9.14 -0.83
C VAL A 298 -3.04 8.19 -0.84
N GLY A 299 -3.37 7.66 0.35
CA GLY A 299 -4.50 6.75 0.56
C GLY A 299 -5.86 7.38 0.30
N THR A 300 -6.86 6.52 0.17
CA THR A 300 -8.21 6.89 -0.27
C THR A 300 -9.02 7.46 0.88
N VAL A 301 -9.87 8.45 0.58
CA VAL A 301 -10.92 8.93 1.48
C VAL A 301 -12.25 8.34 1.00
N THR A 302 -13.05 7.81 1.92
CA THR A 302 -14.38 7.28 1.60
C THR A 302 -15.32 8.46 1.36
N PRO A 303 -15.96 8.55 0.18
CA PRO A 303 -16.84 9.66 -0.15
C PRO A 303 -18.09 9.67 0.75
N TRP A 304 -18.63 10.87 0.97
CA TRP A 304 -19.90 11.15 1.66
C TRP A 304 -20.03 10.69 3.13
N LEU A 305 -18.98 10.11 3.72
CA LEU A 305 -18.97 9.87 5.16
C LEU A 305 -18.90 11.20 5.94
N THR A 306 -19.71 11.28 6.99
CA THR A 306 -19.81 12.43 7.90
C THR A 306 -19.19 12.19 9.28
N ALA A 307 -18.75 10.96 9.54
CA ALA A 307 -18.28 10.56 10.87
C ALA A 307 -16.96 11.25 11.27
N ILE A 308 -16.12 11.61 10.30
CA ILE A 308 -14.83 12.25 10.52
C ILE A 308 -14.67 13.41 9.53
N ASP A 309 -14.26 14.57 10.06
CA ASP A 309 -14.08 15.84 9.37
C ASP A 309 -12.58 16.24 9.38
N GLY A 310 -12.23 17.32 8.70
CA GLY A 310 -10.93 17.97 8.78
C GLY A 310 -11.03 19.43 9.23
N ASP A 311 -9.98 19.92 9.87
CA ASP A 311 -9.92 21.28 10.42
C ASP A 311 -9.89 22.39 9.34
N ILE A 312 -9.63 22.03 8.08
CA ILE A 312 -9.52 22.96 6.96
C ILE A 312 -10.63 22.68 5.95
N SER A 313 -11.66 23.53 5.98
CA SER A 313 -12.79 23.43 5.05
C SER A 313 -12.36 23.51 3.59
N SER A 314 -12.95 22.64 2.78
CA SER A 314 -12.97 22.71 1.33
C SER A 314 -13.99 23.75 0.85
N SER A 315 -13.99 24.10 -0.44
CA SER A 315 -14.99 25.01 -1.03
C SER A 315 -16.44 24.54 -0.87
N SER A 316 -16.63 23.22 -0.80
CA SER A 316 -17.94 22.58 -0.68
C SER A 316 -18.32 22.29 0.77
N ASP A 317 -17.37 22.45 1.70
CA ASP A 317 -17.51 22.29 3.15
C ASP A 317 -18.26 21.01 3.54
N GLN A 318 -17.75 19.87 3.08
CA GLN A 318 -18.27 18.56 3.46
C GLN A 318 -17.23 17.76 4.23
N PRO A 319 -17.60 16.96 5.25
CA PRO A 319 -16.64 16.33 6.14
C PRO A 319 -15.56 15.50 5.44
N SER A 320 -15.95 14.63 4.50
CA SER A 320 -14.99 13.84 3.70
C SER A 320 -14.05 14.70 2.85
N LEU A 321 -14.55 15.78 2.23
CA LEU A 321 -13.76 16.72 1.43
C LEU A 321 -12.83 17.57 2.31
N ASN A 322 -13.31 18.02 3.46
CA ASN A 322 -12.56 18.77 4.47
C ASN A 322 -11.43 17.92 5.07
N PHE A 323 -11.72 16.65 5.37
CA PHE A 323 -10.71 15.68 5.81
C PHE A 323 -9.59 15.56 4.76
N PHE A 324 -9.96 15.32 3.50
CA PHE A 324 -8.99 15.18 2.41
C PHE A 324 -8.18 16.46 2.20
N ASN A 325 -8.83 17.63 2.19
CA ASN A 325 -8.18 18.93 2.07
C ASN A 325 -7.18 19.20 3.20
N THR A 326 -7.56 18.82 4.42
CA THR A 326 -6.70 18.93 5.61
C THR A 326 -5.48 18.01 5.48
N VAL A 327 -5.67 16.75 5.04
CA VAL A 327 -4.56 15.82 4.76
C VAL A 327 -3.58 16.40 3.75
N LEU A 328 -4.07 16.90 2.61
CA LEU A 328 -3.18 17.42 1.56
C LEU A 328 -2.44 18.68 2.00
N THR A 329 -3.10 19.55 2.76
CA THR A 329 -2.47 20.74 3.33
C THR A 329 -1.35 20.38 4.30
N HIS A 330 -1.56 19.38 5.17
CA HIS A 330 -0.52 18.90 6.08
C HIS A 330 0.66 18.27 5.34
N ILE A 331 0.41 17.45 4.30
CA ILE A 331 1.45 16.88 3.45
C ILE A 331 2.27 17.99 2.78
N ALA A 332 1.61 18.96 2.15
CA ALA A 332 2.26 20.08 1.47
C ALA A 332 3.09 20.92 2.45
N THR A 333 2.57 21.15 3.66
CA THR A 333 3.29 21.88 4.73
C THR A 333 4.56 21.16 5.15
N SER A 334 4.49 19.85 5.40
CA SER A 334 5.68 19.04 5.76
C SER A 334 6.71 19.02 4.63
N ALA A 335 6.26 18.85 3.38
CA ALA A 335 7.12 18.86 2.21
C ALA A 335 7.85 20.21 2.04
N GLN A 336 7.15 21.33 2.25
CA GLN A 336 7.75 22.67 2.22
C GLN A 336 8.76 22.86 3.35
N ALA A 337 8.44 22.42 4.57
CA ALA A 337 9.34 22.53 5.72
C ALA A 337 10.62 21.71 5.52
N LYS A 338 10.52 20.50 4.97
CA LYS A 338 11.66 19.63 4.63
C LYS A 338 12.48 20.17 3.46
N SER A 339 11.82 20.67 2.41
CA SER A 339 12.53 21.35 1.33
C SER A 339 13.30 22.58 1.82
N SER A 340 12.77 23.31 2.80
CA SER A 340 13.45 24.48 3.40
C SER A 340 14.65 24.08 4.28
N ALA A 341 14.76 22.81 4.63
CA ALA A 341 15.87 22.21 5.36
C ALA A 341 16.78 21.36 4.44
N ASP A 342 16.72 21.57 3.12
CA ASP A 342 17.48 20.85 2.09
C ASP A 342 17.26 19.32 2.09
N ILE A 343 16.06 18.87 2.48
CA ILE A 343 15.62 17.48 2.40
C ILE A 343 14.60 17.36 1.27
N PRO A 344 15.02 17.02 0.03
CA PRO A 344 14.12 16.93 -1.12
C PRO A 344 13.30 15.64 -1.11
N GLY A 345 12.25 15.58 -1.94
CA GLY A 345 11.59 14.33 -2.31
C GLY A 345 10.53 13.78 -1.37
N VAL A 346 10.18 14.51 -0.30
CA VAL A 346 9.23 14.04 0.73
C VAL A 346 7.74 14.37 0.45
N THR A 347 7.36 14.35 -0.82
CA THR A 347 5.98 14.58 -1.28
C THR A 347 5.36 13.28 -1.81
N ALA A 348 4.07 13.30 -2.11
CA ALA A 348 3.39 12.20 -2.78
C ALA A 348 3.75 12.14 -4.27
N ASP A 349 3.76 10.93 -4.83
CA ASP A 349 3.93 10.69 -6.28
C ASP A 349 2.59 10.66 -7.04
N GLY A 350 1.47 10.66 -6.30
CA GLY A 350 0.11 10.63 -6.84
C GLY A 350 -0.94 10.31 -5.79
N PHE A 351 -2.15 10.01 -6.25
CA PHE A 351 -3.33 9.84 -5.39
C PHE A 351 -4.11 8.59 -5.75
N ALA A 352 -4.42 7.77 -4.74
CA ALA A 352 -5.43 6.73 -4.87
C ALA A 352 -6.79 7.32 -4.48
N LEU A 353 -7.79 7.12 -5.33
CA LEU A 353 -9.14 7.65 -5.17
C LEU A 353 -10.15 6.51 -5.11
N HIS A 354 -11.17 6.69 -4.26
CA HIS A 354 -12.41 5.94 -4.35
C HIS A 354 -13.46 6.82 -5.03
N ALA A 355 -14.15 6.24 -6.01
CA ALA A 355 -15.24 6.87 -6.72
C ALA A 355 -16.30 5.81 -7.00
N SER A 356 -17.30 5.70 -6.14
CA SER A 356 -18.46 4.83 -6.37
C SER A 356 -19.59 5.63 -7.02
N GLY A 357 -20.49 4.98 -7.76
CA GLY A 357 -21.63 5.65 -8.39
C GLY A 357 -22.96 5.35 -7.74
N HIS A 358 -23.87 6.33 -7.75
CA HIS A 358 -25.31 6.06 -7.67
C HIS A 358 -25.83 5.67 -9.06
N LEU A 359 -26.97 4.99 -9.09
CA LEU A 359 -27.61 4.51 -10.32
C LEU A 359 -28.46 5.58 -11.00
N ASP A 360 -28.95 6.54 -10.24
CA ASP A 360 -29.95 7.52 -10.69
C ASP A 360 -29.34 8.84 -11.20
N ASP A 361 -28.13 8.79 -11.77
CA ASP A 361 -27.51 9.94 -12.46
C ASP A 361 -28.31 10.42 -13.71
N SER A 362 -29.55 9.96 -13.90
CA SER A 362 -30.51 10.50 -14.84
C SER A 362 -31.71 11.27 -14.24
N ALA A 363 -32.09 11.15 -12.96
CA ALA A 363 -33.13 12.01 -12.36
C ALA A 363 -33.33 11.80 -10.85
N ALA A 364 -33.25 12.90 -10.09
CA ALA A 364 -34.14 13.20 -8.96
C ALA A 364 -34.14 12.27 -7.71
N THR A 365 -32.98 12.06 -7.09
CA THR A 365 -32.86 12.02 -5.62
C THR A 365 -31.53 12.64 -5.24
N GLN A 366 -31.46 13.96 -5.40
CA GLN A 366 -30.43 14.78 -4.79
C GLN A 366 -30.57 14.60 -3.27
N LEU A 367 -29.76 13.73 -2.66
CA LEU A 367 -29.43 13.93 -1.26
C LEU A 367 -28.98 15.40 -1.16
N ASP A 368 -29.47 16.11 -0.15
CA ASP A 368 -29.42 17.57 0.02
C ASP A 368 -27.99 18.09 0.25
N TRP A 369 -27.05 17.77 -0.64
CA TRP A 369 -25.65 18.19 -0.67
C TRP A 369 -25.47 19.18 -1.83
N PRO A 370 -25.97 20.42 -1.72
CA PRO A 370 -26.03 21.39 -2.83
C PRO A 370 -24.68 21.85 -3.39
N LYS A 371 -23.54 21.25 -2.97
CA LYS A 371 -22.18 21.68 -3.33
C LYS A 371 -21.18 20.55 -3.66
N VAL A 372 -21.59 19.29 -3.66
CA VAL A 372 -20.68 18.15 -3.93
C VAL A 372 -21.20 17.32 -5.08
N GLN A 373 -20.28 16.84 -5.92
CA GLN A 373 -20.62 15.91 -6.98
C GLN A 373 -21.16 14.62 -6.38
N THR A 374 -22.31 14.18 -6.88
CA THR A 374 -22.91 12.90 -6.51
C THR A 374 -22.34 11.78 -7.37
N GLY A 375 -22.40 10.57 -6.84
CA GLY A 375 -22.01 9.36 -7.56
C GLY A 375 -20.57 9.38 -8.03
N PHE A 376 -20.35 8.81 -9.20
CA PHE A 376 -19.01 8.53 -9.72
C PHE A 376 -18.16 9.80 -9.83
N ARG A 377 -18.82 10.93 -10.13
CA ARG A 377 -18.17 12.24 -10.36
C ARG A 377 -17.54 12.87 -9.13
N VAL A 378 -17.69 12.30 -7.94
CA VAL A 378 -16.97 12.74 -6.73
C VAL A 378 -15.45 12.84 -6.93
N TYR A 379 -14.89 12.08 -7.87
CA TYR A 379 -13.47 12.20 -8.24
C TYR A 379 -13.07 13.61 -8.67
N LYS A 380 -13.97 14.38 -9.28
CA LYS A 380 -13.69 15.76 -9.70
C LYS A 380 -13.47 16.69 -8.52
N ASP A 381 -14.18 16.48 -7.41
CA ASP A 381 -13.98 17.24 -6.18
C ASP A 381 -12.63 16.86 -5.54
N TRP A 382 -12.24 15.58 -5.58
CA TRP A 382 -10.90 15.14 -5.17
C TRP A 382 -9.81 15.82 -6.01
N LEU A 383 -9.94 15.84 -7.34
CA LEU A 383 -8.99 16.49 -8.24
C LEU A 383 -8.94 18.00 -8.01
N ALA A 384 -10.07 18.66 -7.74
CA ALA A 384 -10.12 20.08 -7.43
C ALA A 384 -9.28 20.41 -6.19
N ILE A 385 -9.42 19.61 -5.11
CA ILE A 385 -8.63 19.77 -3.88
C ILE A 385 -7.14 19.51 -4.13
N ILE A 386 -6.80 18.43 -4.86
CA ILE A 386 -5.41 18.13 -5.25
C ILE A 386 -4.78 19.32 -5.99
N ASN A 387 -5.49 19.86 -6.98
CA ASN A 387 -4.98 20.89 -7.87
C ASN A 387 -4.96 22.29 -7.25
N GLN A 388 -5.63 22.50 -6.12
CA GLN A 388 -5.50 23.73 -5.33
C GLN A 388 -4.12 23.82 -4.66
N GLN A 389 -3.52 22.70 -4.29
CA GLN A 389 -2.23 22.65 -3.61
C GLN A 389 -1.07 22.81 -4.63
N PRO A 390 -0.24 23.88 -4.54
CA PRO A 390 0.77 24.17 -5.55
C PRO A 390 1.80 23.05 -5.78
N THR A 391 2.19 22.34 -4.73
CA THR A 391 3.18 21.25 -4.78
C THR A 391 2.61 19.91 -5.24
N LEU A 392 1.28 19.79 -5.33
CA LEU A 392 0.58 18.54 -5.69
C LEU A 392 -0.20 18.63 -7.00
N ARG A 393 -0.33 19.84 -7.56
CA ARG A 393 -1.09 20.11 -8.78
C ARG A 393 -0.59 19.29 -9.96
N GLY A 394 -1.52 18.63 -10.65
CA GLY A 394 -1.25 17.85 -11.85
C GLY A 394 -0.57 16.50 -11.60
N LEU A 395 -0.32 16.11 -10.35
CA LEU A 395 0.13 14.76 -10.04
C LEU A 395 -0.93 13.73 -10.43
N PRO A 396 -0.51 12.51 -10.84
CA PRO A 396 -1.42 11.51 -11.35
C PRO A 396 -2.38 10.99 -10.26
N ALA A 397 -3.62 10.75 -10.66
CA ALA A 397 -4.63 10.11 -9.84
C ALA A 397 -5.01 8.73 -10.40
N TYR A 398 -5.41 7.83 -9.52
CA TYR A 398 -5.79 6.46 -9.85
C TYR A 398 -7.08 6.15 -9.10
N ILE A 399 -8.18 5.84 -9.80
CA ILE A 399 -9.38 5.31 -9.16
C ILE A 399 -9.12 3.84 -8.88
N THR A 400 -8.67 3.54 -7.66
CA THR A 400 -8.18 2.21 -7.26
C THR A 400 -9.30 1.30 -6.78
N ALA A 401 -10.51 1.84 -6.61
CA ALA A 401 -11.73 1.08 -6.41
C ALA A 401 -12.93 1.89 -6.89
N THR A 402 -13.79 1.25 -7.68
CA THR A 402 -15.08 1.77 -8.14
C THR A 402 -16.11 0.65 -8.16
N ASN A 403 -17.36 0.99 -7.86
CA ASN A 403 -18.54 0.13 -7.98
C ASN A 403 -19.80 0.99 -7.82
N THR A 404 -20.97 0.36 -7.80
CA THR A 404 -22.26 1.02 -7.56
C THR A 404 -22.71 0.99 -6.10
N TYR A 405 -21.83 0.62 -5.16
CA TYR A 405 -22.13 0.63 -3.73
C TYR A 405 -21.85 2.02 -3.13
N VAL A 406 -22.85 2.56 -2.43
CA VAL A 406 -22.71 3.80 -1.69
C VAL A 406 -22.88 3.53 -0.19
N PRO A 407 -21.91 3.90 0.65
CA PRO A 407 -22.03 3.75 2.10
C PRO A 407 -23.30 4.41 2.64
N GLY A 408 -24.07 3.67 3.43
CA GLY A 408 -25.32 4.15 4.03
C GLY A 408 -26.58 3.97 3.17
N GLU A 409 -26.43 3.56 1.90
CA GLU A 409 -27.57 3.20 1.05
C GLU A 409 -27.85 1.70 1.05
N THR A 410 -29.09 1.33 0.73
CA THR A 410 -29.48 -0.08 0.57
C THR A 410 -29.17 -0.55 -0.84
N GLY A 411 -28.21 -1.46 -1.00
CA GLY A 411 -27.95 -2.12 -2.28
C GLY A 411 -26.47 -2.39 -2.51
N LEU A 412 -26.12 -3.67 -2.66
CA LEU A 412 -24.80 -4.07 -3.16
C LEU A 412 -24.78 -4.04 -4.70
N PRO A 413 -23.61 -4.04 -5.36
CA PRO A 413 -23.53 -4.05 -6.83
C PRO A 413 -24.30 -5.21 -7.46
N ALA A 414 -24.27 -6.40 -6.84
CA ALA A 414 -25.09 -7.55 -7.23
C ALA A 414 -26.61 -7.28 -7.29
N GLN A 415 -27.10 -6.27 -6.58
CA GLN A 415 -28.52 -5.92 -6.52
C GLN A 415 -28.84 -4.71 -7.38
N ASN A 416 -27.89 -3.78 -7.45
CA ASN A 416 -28.17 -2.43 -7.86
C ASN A 416 -27.50 -2.07 -9.20
N TYR A 417 -26.46 -2.79 -9.67
CA TYR A 417 -25.77 -2.47 -10.92
C TYR A 417 -26.70 -2.22 -12.12
N GLY A 418 -26.47 -1.13 -12.83
CA GLY A 418 -27.20 -0.75 -14.04
C GLY A 418 -26.36 -1.03 -15.29
N PRO A 419 -26.90 -1.73 -16.31
CA PRO A 419 -26.19 -1.92 -17.58
C PRO A 419 -25.73 -0.60 -18.20
N GLY A 420 -24.49 -0.54 -18.69
CA GLY A 420 -23.88 0.64 -19.29
C GLY A 420 -23.21 1.59 -18.29
N TRP A 421 -23.30 1.32 -16.99
CA TRP A 421 -22.71 2.17 -15.95
C TRP A 421 -21.19 2.20 -16.05
N LEU A 422 -20.54 1.05 -16.25
CA LEU A 422 -19.07 0.96 -16.31
C LEU A 422 -18.53 1.60 -17.60
N THR A 423 -19.25 1.43 -18.71
CA THR A 423 -18.95 2.07 -20.00
C THR A 423 -18.98 3.58 -19.84
N SER A 424 -20.02 4.11 -19.20
CA SER A 424 -20.15 5.55 -18.93
C SER A 424 -19.03 6.08 -18.02
N ALA A 425 -18.70 5.32 -16.96
CA ALA A 425 -17.59 5.66 -16.07
C ALA A 425 -16.24 5.65 -16.82
N LEU A 426 -16.00 4.67 -17.70
CA LEU A 426 -14.79 4.60 -18.50
C LEU A 426 -14.70 5.76 -19.49
N ASP A 427 -15.78 6.09 -20.20
CA ASP A 427 -15.82 7.23 -21.14
C ASP A 427 -15.48 8.55 -20.43
N GLU A 428 -16.04 8.76 -19.23
CA GLU A 428 -15.74 9.95 -18.42
C GLU A 428 -14.27 10.00 -17.99
N ILE A 429 -13.68 8.86 -17.61
CA ILE A 429 -12.26 8.80 -17.23
C ILE A 429 -11.31 8.87 -18.43
N LEU A 430 -11.71 8.39 -19.60
CA LEU A 430 -10.92 8.57 -20.83
C LEU A 430 -10.81 10.06 -21.20
N ALA A 431 -11.85 10.86 -20.91
CA ALA A 431 -11.85 12.31 -21.09
C ALA A 431 -11.02 13.08 -20.04
N GLU A 432 -10.73 12.47 -18.87
CA GLU A 432 -9.94 13.09 -17.81
C GLU A 432 -8.45 12.67 -17.90
N PRO A 433 -7.53 13.56 -18.34
CA PRO A 433 -6.12 13.20 -18.50
C PRO A 433 -5.38 12.95 -17.18
N GLN A 434 -5.81 13.53 -16.05
CA GLN A 434 -5.12 13.35 -14.77
C GLN A 434 -5.38 11.97 -14.14
N VAL A 435 -6.46 11.28 -14.53
CA VAL A 435 -6.81 9.96 -14.01
C VAL A 435 -6.25 8.87 -14.92
N HIS A 436 -5.36 8.03 -14.39
CA HIS A 436 -4.63 7.02 -15.17
C HIS A 436 -5.22 5.61 -15.10
N ALA A 437 -6.05 5.33 -14.09
CA ALA A 437 -6.65 4.02 -13.86
C ALA A 437 -8.11 4.15 -13.36
N LEU A 438 -8.95 3.20 -13.78
CA LEU A 438 -10.30 2.96 -13.32
C LEU A 438 -10.42 1.47 -12.96
N CYS A 439 -10.33 1.16 -11.68
CA CYS A 439 -10.30 -0.21 -11.18
C CYS A 439 -11.62 -0.63 -10.55
N TRP A 440 -12.27 -1.66 -11.09
CA TRP A 440 -13.46 -2.26 -10.46
C TRP A 440 -13.11 -2.87 -9.10
N PHE A 441 -13.96 -2.65 -8.11
CA PHE A 441 -13.78 -3.19 -6.78
C PHE A 441 -14.15 -4.68 -6.76
N VAL A 442 -13.10 -5.50 -6.80
CA VAL A 442 -13.05 -6.97 -6.69
C VAL A 442 -13.36 -7.71 -7.97
N ASP A 443 -12.35 -8.41 -8.46
CA ASP A 443 -12.49 -9.43 -9.48
C ASP A 443 -12.55 -10.81 -8.83
N GLU A 444 -11.44 -11.29 -8.25
CA GLU A 444 -11.40 -12.50 -7.42
C GLU A 444 -11.63 -12.17 -5.94
N ALA A 445 -12.55 -12.88 -5.30
CA ALA A 445 -12.88 -12.73 -3.88
C ALA A 445 -11.85 -13.41 -2.97
N LEU A 446 -10.63 -12.85 -2.90
CA LEU A 446 -9.55 -13.39 -2.05
C LEU A 446 -10.01 -13.62 -0.60
N GLY A 447 -9.78 -14.82 -0.08
CA GLY A 447 -10.19 -15.21 1.27
C GLY A 447 -11.70 -15.32 1.46
N GLY A 448 -12.47 -15.35 0.37
CA GLY A 448 -13.94 -15.34 0.38
C GLY A 448 -14.53 -13.99 0.78
N MET A 449 -13.75 -12.91 0.72
CA MET A 449 -14.23 -11.56 1.06
C MET A 449 -14.86 -10.90 -0.16
N TRP A 450 -15.94 -10.14 0.07
CA TRP A 450 -16.59 -9.29 -0.95
C TRP A 450 -17.11 -10.08 -2.17
N THR A 451 -17.63 -11.29 -1.97
CA THR A 451 -18.15 -12.14 -3.05
C THR A 451 -19.26 -11.45 -3.85
N GLU A 452 -20.05 -10.58 -3.23
CA GLU A 452 -21.13 -9.82 -3.87
C GLU A 452 -20.63 -8.70 -4.81
N PHE A 453 -19.32 -8.48 -4.87
CA PHE A 453 -18.66 -7.50 -5.74
C PHE A 453 -17.86 -8.15 -6.87
N SER A 454 -17.71 -9.48 -6.84
CA SER A 454 -16.82 -10.24 -7.73
C SER A 454 -17.29 -10.24 -9.19
N LEU A 455 -16.36 -9.95 -10.11
CA LEU A 455 -16.55 -10.13 -11.55
C LEU A 455 -16.24 -11.56 -12.02
N GLN A 456 -15.41 -12.30 -11.28
CA GLN A 456 -15.05 -13.69 -11.61
C GLN A 456 -16.17 -14.67 -11.22
N ASP A 457 -16.76 -14.48 -10.04
CA ASP A 457 -17.85 -15.28 -9.50
C ASP A 457 -19.13 -14.43 -9.38
N PRO A 458 -19.68 -13.94 -10.52
CA PRO A 458 -20.77 -12.98 -10.49
C PRO A 458 -22.04 -13.60 -9.90
N VAL A 459 -22.73 -12.81 -9.08
CA VAL A 459 -24.07 -13.10 -8.56
C VAL A 459 -25.03 -11.96 -8.88
N GLY A 460 -26.29 -12.30 -9.19
CA GLY A 460 -27.31 -11.30 -9.51
C GLY A 460 -26.90 -10.42 -10.69
N ARG A 461 -26.95 -9.09 -10.51
CA ARG A 461 -26.57 -8.12 -11.53
C ARG A 461 -25.07 -8.01 -11.80
N MET A 462 -24.23 -8.69 -11.02
CA MET A 462 -22.80 -8.78 -11.35
C MET A 462 -22.54 -9.52 -12.66
N HIS A 463 -23.48 -10.35 -13.15
CA HIS A 463 -23.36 -10.94 -14.48
C HIS A 463 -23.31 -9.87 -15.58
N ASP A 464 -24.11 -8.81 -15.45
CA ASP A 464 -24.10 -7.70 -16.39
C ASP A 464 -22.79 -6.91 -16.30
N ALA A 465 -22.32 -6.63 -15.07
CA ALA A 465 -21.05 -5.95 -14.84
C ALA A 465 -19.85 -6.72 -15.39
N ALA A 466 -19.80 -8.04 -15.18
CA ALA A 466 -18.75 -8.91 -15.69
C ALA A 466 -18.74 -8.97 -17.22
N ALA A 467 -19.91 -9.11 -17.84
CA ALA A 467 -20.06 -9.12 -19.29
C ALA A 467 -19.66 -7.77 -19.90
N GLU A 468 -20.06 -6.65 -19.29
CA GLU A 468 -19.69 -5.31 -19.73
C GLU A 468 -18.19 -5.06 -19.60
N PHE A 469 -17.57 -5.44 -18.47
CA PHE A 469 -16.12 -5.33 -18.29
C PHE A 469 -15.36 -6.10 -19.38
N ASP A 470 -15.77 -7.33 -19.67
CA ASP A 470 -15.16 -8.14 -20.73
C ASP A 470 -15.33 -7.51 -22.12
N GLN A 471 -16.53 -7.02 -22.43
CA GLN A 471 -16.80 -6.30 -23.68
C GLN A 471 -15.87 -5.08 -23.85
N LEU A 472 -15.68 -4.29 -22.79
CA LEU A 472 -14.80 -3.11 -22.83
C LEU A 472 -13.33 -3.46 -23.06
N LEU A 473 -12.85 -4.61 -22.56
CA LEU A 473 -11.50 -5.09 -22.87
C LEU A 473 -11.34 -5.47 -24.36
N GLN A 474 -12.37 -6.03 -24.96
CA GLN A 474 -12.38 -6.43 -26.37
C GLN A 474 -12.43 -5.24 -27.34
N GLN A 475 -13.03 -4.11 -26.95
CA GLN A 475 -13.22 -2.95 -27.82
C GLN A 475 -11.89 -2.36 -28.29
N ARG A 476 -11.52 -2.61 -29.56
CA ARG A 476 -10.25 -2.18 -30.17
C ARG A 476 -10.11 -0.68 -30.41
N GLY A 477 -11.15 0.12 -30.25
CA GLY A 477 -11.20 1.48 -30.77
C GLY A 477 -11.70 2.54 -29.79
N ALA A 478 -10.81 3.10 -28.99
CA ALA A 478 -10.93 4.48 -28.46
C ALA A 478 -9.60 5.06 -27.90
N ILE A 479 -8.46 4.39 -28.09
CA ILE A 479 -7.18 4.80 -27.46
C ILE A 479 -6.07 4.89 -28.52
N ALA A 480 -6.32 5.61 -29.62
CA ALA A 480 -5.28 5.95 -30.60
C ALA A 480 -4.62 7.32 -30.32
N THR A 481 -4.88 7.94 -29.17
CA THR A 481 -4.34 9.28 -28.81
C THR A 481 -3.60 9.34 -27.48
N LEU A 482 -3.32 8.21 -26.83
CA LEU A 482 -2.26 8.18 -25.81
C LEU A 482 -0.93 7.97 -26.51
N SER A 483 -0.31 9.06 -26.95
CA SER A 483 1.03 9.06 -27.51
C SER A 483 2.02 8.29 -26.62
N PRO A 484 2.94 7.49 -27.16
CA PRO A 484 3.96 6.76 -26.38
C PRO A 484 5.02 7.67 -25.72
N THR A 485 4.88 8.99 -25.82
CA THR A 485 5.91 9.98 -25.44
C THR A 485 5.71 10.65 -24.08
N LEU A 486 4.95 10.05 -23.16
CA LEU A 486 5.16 10.31 -21.73
C LEU A 486 6.43 9.59 -21.25
N ARG A 487 7.57 10.01 -21.80
CA ARG A 487 8.84 9.91 -21.07
C ARG A 487 8.68 10.84 -19.89
N TYR A 488 8.56 10.27 -18.69
CA TYR A 488 8.77 11.01 -17.45
C TYR A 488 10.03 11.87 -17.63
N PRO A 489 10.01 13.16 -17.25
CA PRO A 489 11.24 13.91 -17.21
C PRO A 489 12.21 13.12 -16.30
N PRO A 490 13.48 12.92 -16.70
CA PRO A 490 14.46 12.43 -15.75
C PRO A 490 14.45 13.36 -14.54
N CYS A 491 14.57 12.80 -13.33
CA CYS A 491 14.85 13.58 -12.13
C CYS A 491 15.90 14.64 -12.47
N PRO A 492 15.76 15.89 -11.99
CA PRO A 492 16.76 16.90 -12.24
C PRO A 492 18.08 16.44 -11.61
N SER A 493 18.96 15.85 -12.41
CA SER A 493 20.37 15.74 -12.09
C SER A 493 20.86 17.17 -11.95
N GLU A 494 21.46 17.49 -10.81
CA GLU A 494 22.14 18.75 -10.53
C GLU A 494 22.85 19.29 -11.78
N GLN A 495 22.29 20.35 -12.36
CA GLN A 495 23.14 21.25 -13.15
C GLN A 495 24.01 21.98 -12.15
N VAL A 496 25.19 21.42 -11.87
CA VAL A 496 26.29 22.14 -11.27
C VAL A 496 26.61 23.30 -12.23
N MET A 497 26.11 24.49 -11.91
CA MET A 497 26.60 25.73 -12.50
C MET A 497 28.06 25.89 -12.07
N ILE A 498 28.98 25.43 -12.93
CA ILE A 498 30.37 25.86 -12.87
C ILE A 498 30.41 27.29 -13.39
N GLU A 499 30.14 28.24 -12.50
CA GLU A 499 30.35 29.66 -12.74
C GLU A 499 31.86 29.90 -12.81
N LYS A 500 32.41 30.04 -14.03
CA LYS A 500 33.78 30.52 -14.26
C LYS A 500 33.88 31.98 -13.77
N LYS A 501 34.26 32.17 -12.51
CA LYS A 501 34.70 33.47 -12.00
C LYS A 501 36.05 33.85 -12.65
N ALA A 502 35.97 34.72 -13.65
CA ALA A 502 37.11 35.47 -14.14
C ALA A 502 37.52 36.51 -13.07
N THR A 503 38.74 36.37 -12.57
CA THR A 503 39.41 37.34 -11.71
C THR A 503 39.68 38.64 -12.47
N LYS A 504 39.04 39.73 -12.05
CA LYS A 504 39.56 41.08 -12.28
C LYS A 504 39.50 41.88 -10.99
N ALA A 505 40.70 42.22 -10.52
CA ALA A 505 40.95 43.04 -9.35
C ALA A 505 40.51 44.50 -9.61
N SER A 506 39.70 45.06 -8.72
CA SER A 506 39.56 46.50 -8.56
C SER A 506 39.54 46.85 -7.07
N LYS A 507 40.47 47.72 -6.69
CA LYS A 507 40.73 48.25 -5.33
C LYS A 507 39.48 48.86 -4.67
N PRO A 508 39.32 48.77 -3.34
CA PRO A 508 38.25 49.47 -2.64
C PRO A 508 38.62 50.94 -2.42
N LYS A 509 37.69 51.84 -2.74
CA LYS A 509 37.67 53.24 -2.27
C LYS A 509 36.79 53.31 -1.01
N PRO A 510 37.21 53.97 0.08
CA PRO A 510 36.41 54.10 1.29
C PRO A 510 35.58 55.40 1.26
N MET A 511 34.34 55.37 1.75
CA MET A 511 33.58 56.51 2.32
C MET A 511 32.12 56.08 2.61
N PRO A 512 31.36 56.79 3.46
CA PRO A 512 31.69 57.22 4.83
C PRO A 512 30.57 56.83 5.84
N LEU A 513 30.92 56.85 7.13
CA LEU A 513 29.94 56.85 8.22
C LEU A 513 28.95 58.02 8.07
N GLN A 514 27.65 57.74 8.15
CA GLN A 514 26.67 58.73 8.58
C GLN A 514 26.08 58.34 9.93
N LEU A 515 26.38 59.20 10.91
CA LEU A 515 25.66 59.34 12.17
C LEU A 515 24.19 59.68 11.91
N LEU A 516 23.28 59.01 12.61
CA LEU A 516 21.96 59.57 12.89
C LEU A 516 21.62 59.41 14.38
N LYS A 517 21.06 60.51 14.87
CA LYS A 517 21.02 60.99 16.25
C LYS A 517 19.95 60.29 17.09
N ARG A 518 20.25 60.15 18.38
CA ARG A 518 19.27 59.96 19.47
C ARG A 518 18.29 61.14 19.58
N PRO A 519 17.13 60.91 20.19
CA PRO A 519 16.63 61.82 21.22
C PRO A 519 16.56 61.16 22.61
N ARG A 520 16.85 61.99 23.62
CA ARG A 520 16.73 61.80 25.07
C ARG A 520 15.25 61.87 25.51
N SER A 521 14.80 60.95 26.36
CA SER A 521 14.53 61.10 27.82
C SER A 521 13.13 61.58 28.20
N GLY A 522 12.48 60.87 29.12
CA GLY A 522 11.41 61.45 29.95
C GLY A 522 10.49 60.47 30.66
N ASN A 523 10.87 60.09 31.88
CA ASN A 523 10.02 59.77 33.05
C ASN A 523 9.30 58.40 33.18
N ALA A 524 9.90 57.57 34.03
CA ALA A 524 9.19 56.66 34.96
C ALA A 524 8.69 57.44 36.21
N PRO A 525 7.83 56.83 37.05
CA PRO A 525 8.40 56.33 38.31
C PRO A 525 7.84 54.99 38.85
N ARG A 526 8.77 54.19 39.36
CA ARG A 526 8.79 53.40 40.62
C ARG A 526 7.51 52.69 41.13
N ALA A 527 7.64 51.37 41.33
CA ALA A 527 7.57 50.76 42.66
C ALA A 527 8.36 49.43 42.71
N MET A 528 9.02 49.20 43.85
CA MET A 528 10.13 48.27 44.09
C MET A 528 9.70 46.94 44.73
N ALA A 529 10.58 45.96 44.58
CA ALA A 529 10.64 44.63 45.17
C ALA A 529 10.73 44.55 46.72
N LYS A 530 10.31 43.39 47.26
CA LYS A 530 10.81 42.61 48.44
C LYS A 530 9.79 41.47 48.68
N MET A 531 10.08 40.24 49.13
CA MET A 531 11.19 39.71 49.92
C MET A 531 11.17 38.16 49.87
N LEU A 532 12.32 37.56 50.19
CA LEU A 532 12.63 36.13 50.31
C LEU A 532 12.40 35.60 51.75
N ALA A 533 12.30 34.27 51.89
CA ALA A 533 12.49 33.41 53.08
C ALA A 533 11.32 33.39 54.12
N THR A 534 10.96 32.27 54.80
CA THR A 534 11.80 31.24 55.43
C THR A 534 10.97 30.02 55.91
N MET A 535 11.60 28.83 55.89
CA MET A 535 11.55 27.69 56.87
C MET A 535 10.39 26.66 56.89
N THR A 536 10.62 25.39 56.48
CA THR A 536 11.09 24.16 57.24
C THR A 536 10.03 23.59 58.20
N THR A 537 9.83 22.29 58.47
CA THR A 537 10.52 20.99 58.33
C THR A 537 9.44 19.92 58.63
N THR A 538 9.55 18.64 58.25
CA THR A 538 9.97 17.56 59.17
C THR A 538 10.17 16.25 58.42
N GLN A 539 11.21 15.54 58.88
CA GLN A 539 11.85 14.33 58.40
C GLN A 539 11.06 13.03 58.58
N GLY A 540 11.49 12.00 57.83
CA GLY A 540 11.64 10.62 58.31
C GLY A 540 11.57 9.62 57.16
N ARG A 541 12.40 8.58 57.02
CA ARG A 541 13.62 8.12 57.69
C ARG A 541 14.15 6.98 56.79
N ILE A 542 15.43 7.02 56.45
CA ILE A 542 16.13 5.95 55.73
C ILE A 542 16.38 4.77 56.69
N LYS A 543 16.25 3.53 56.21
CA LYS A 543 17.07 2.40 56.69
C LYS A 543 17.63 1.59 55.53
N SER A 544 18.95 1.51 55.58
CA SER A 544 19.90 0.70 54.82
C SER A 544 19.80 -0.81 55.09
N GLY A 545 20.23 -1.62 54.13
CA GLY A 545 20.61 -3.03 54.34
C GLY A 545 21.44 -3.58 53.18
N LYS A 546 22.63 -4.10 53.50
CA LYS A 546 23.76 -4.49 52.64
C LYS A 546 23.69 -5.94 52.11
N ALA A 547 24.26 -6.12 50.91
CA ALA A 547 25.21 -7.14 50.41
C ALA A 547 25.19 -8.61 50.91
N MET A 548 25.16 -9.59 49.99
CA MET A 548 26.32 -10.41 49.53
C MET A 548 25.92 -11.75 48.87
N ALA A 549 26.60 -12.02 47.74
CA ALA A 549 27.26 -13.28 47.31
C ALA A 549 26.52 -14.61 47.02
N SER A 550 26.83 -15.09 45.79
CA SER A 550 27.19 -16.47 45.39
C SER A 550 26.11 -17.52 45.16
N GLY A 551 26.31 -18.36 44.13
CA GLY A 551 25.68 -19.69 44.07
C GLY A 551 25.32 -20.21 42.68
N SER A 552 26.23 -20.95 42.07
CA SER A 552 26.08 -21.85 40.90
C SER A 552 24.96 -22.90 41.05
N THR A 553 24.25 -23.27 39.97
CA THR A 553 24.25 -24.61 39.34
C THR A 553 23.08 -24.84 38.36
N ARG A 554 23.36 -25.65 37.32
CA ARG A 554 22.43 -26.25 36.34
C ARG A 554 21.29 -27.03 37.01
N THR A 555 20.12 -27.12 36.35
CA THR A 555 19.53 -28.40 35.87
C THR A 555 18.24 -28.19 35.07
N ASN A 556 17.99 -29.18 34.22
CA ASN A 556 16.86 -29.43 33.34
C ASN A 556 15.47 -29.38 34.01
N GLY A 557 14.43 -29.22 33.20
CA GLY A 557 13.13 -29.83 33.50
C GLY A 557 11.93 -29.02 33.07
N GLY A 558 11.15 -29.56 32.15
CA GLY A 558 9.97 -28.92 31.56
C GLY A 558 8.91 -28.48 32.57
N VAL A 559 8.22 -27.40 32.21
CA VAL A 559 7.07 -26.87 32.94
C VAL A 559 5.79 -27.31 32.23
N LYS A 560 4.98 -28.08 32.95
CA LYS A 560 3.56 -28.33 32.68
C LYS A 560 2.79 -27.02 32.88
N ILE A 561 1.99 -26.61 31.90
CA ILE A 561 1.02 -25.52 32.06
C ILE A 561 -0.24 -26.10 32.69
N ALA A 562 -0.56 -25.63 33.90
CA ALA A 562 -1.85 -25.83 34.55
C ALA A 562 -2.82 -24.74 34.08
N VAL A 563 -3.98 -25.16 33.58
CA VAL A 563 -5.10 -24.28 33.22
C VAL A 563 -5.96 -24.09 34.47
N MET A 564 -6.01 -22.87 35.00
CA MET A 564 -7.00 -22.46 36.01
C MET A 564 -8.19 -21.80 35.31
N SER A 565 -9.35 -22.43 35.41
CA SER A 565 -10.65 -21.85 35.09
C SER A 565 -11.23 -21.22 36.35
N ALA A 566 -11.64 -19.95 36.28
CA ALA A 566 -12.36 -19.29 37.35
C ALA A 566 -13.79 -18.97 36.88
N THR A 567 -14.74 -19.70 37.45
CA THR A 567 -16.18 -19.47 37.36
C THR A 567 -16.56 -18.46 38.43
N PHE A 568 -17.23 -17.36 38.09
CA PHE A 568 -17.84 -16.48 39.10
C PHE A 568 -19.36 -16.59 39.07
N ALA A 569 -19.88 -16.83 40.27
CA ALA A 569 -21.27 -17.04 40.60
C ALA A 569 -22.05 -15.73 40.69
N THR A 570 -23.32 -15.85 40.34
CA THR A 570 -24.39 -14.86 40.50
C THR A 570 -24.73 -14.62 41.97
N SER A 571 -24.95 -13.35 42.35
CA SER A 571 -25.84 -12.99 43.44
C SER A 571 -26.70 -11.80 43.01
N GLY A 572 -28.01 -12.00 42.99
CA GLY A 572 -28.98 -10.94 42.74
C GLY A 572 -29.28 -10.13 43.99
N GLU A 573 -29.78 -8.91 43.78
CA GLU A 573 -30.64 -8.22 44.72
C GLU A 573 -31.55 -7.24 43.95
N ASN A 574 -32.84 -7.36 44.21
CA ASN A 574 -33.93 -6.50 43.73
C ASN A 574 -33.94 -5.19 44.52
N VAL A 575 -34.20 -4.03 43.88
CA VAL A 575 -35.05 -2.95 44.46
C VAL A 575 -35.59 -2.01 43.35
N ARG A 576 -36.93 -1.94 43.29
CA ARG A 576 -37.91 -0.87 42.95
C ARG A 576 -37.86 -0.04 41.65
N ALA A 577 -39.08 0.02 41.11
CA ALA A 577 -39.62 0.88 40.07
C ALA A 577 -39.67 2.38 40.40
N SER A 578 -39.64 3.20 39.36
CA SER A 578 -40.51 4.38 39.25
C SER A 578 -40.88 4.65 37.79
N ASN A 579 -42.18 4.71 37.54
CA ASN A 579 -42.79 5.22 36.30
C ASN A 579 -42.45 6.69 36.11
N ASN A 580 -42.31 7.13 34.85
CA ASN A 580 -42.89 8.39 34.43
C ASN A 580 -43.18 8.38 32.92
N VAL A 581 -44.47 8.60 32.65
CA VAL A 581 -45.10 8.86 31.36
C VAL A 581 -44.92 10.35 31.04
N SER A 582 -44.69 10.67 29.76
CA SER A 582 -45.14 11.95 29.22
C SER A 582 -45.56 11.77 27.77
N GLU A 583 -46.85 11.93 27.56
CA GLU A 583 -47.55 12.04 26.28
C GLU A 583 -47.15 13.34 25.57
N ARG A 584 -47.06 13.29 24.23
CA ARG A 584 -47.45 14.43 23.38
C ARG A 584 -48.17 13.93 22.13
N LEU A 585 -49.45 14.28 22.07
CA LEU A 585 -50.32 14.30 20.90
C LEU A 585 -49.77 15.23 19.81
N ILE A 586 -49.82 14.80 18.54
CA ILE A 586 -50.20 15.66 17.41
C ILE A 586 -51.20 14.91 16.53
N SER A 587 -52.23 15.67 16.17
CA SER A 587 -53.48 15.34 15.52
C SER A 587 -53.37 15.07 14.01
N MET A 588 -54.33 14.27 13.53
CA MET A 588 -54.64 13.86 12.16
C MET A 588 -55.11 15.01 11.26
N ALA A 589 -54.96 14.85 9.94
CA ALA A 589 -55.99 15.12 8.93
C ALA A 589 -55.67 14.40 7.59
N PRO A 590 -56.68 14.09 6.75
CA PRO A 590 -56.69 12.87 5.92
C PRO A 590 -56.61 13.15 4.40
N SER A 591 -56.36 12.12 3.59
CA SER A 591 -56.71 12.14 2.17
C SER A 591 -56.99 10.74 1.62
N CYS A 592 -58.10 10.68 0.90
CA CYS A 592 -58.82 9.55 0.32
C CYS A 592 -58.00 8.65 -0.60
N ILE A 593 -58.19 7.32 -0.50
CA ILE A 593 -58.05 6.41 -1.64
C ILE A 593 -59.28 5.54 -1.74
N VAL A 594 -59.81 5.54 -2.96
CA VAL A 594 -60.96 4.79 -3.48
C VAL A 594 -60.67 3.29 -3.44
N GLY A 595 -61.61 2.51 -2.92
CA GLY A 595 -61.57 1.06 -2.96
C GLY A 595 -61.95 0.51 -4.34
N LEU A 596 -61.27 -0.56 -4.74
CA LEU A 596 -61.88 -1.64 -5.52
C LEU A 596 -61.49 -2.98 -4.90
N SER A 597 -62.50 -3.85 -4.85
CA SER A 597 -62.62 -5.04 -4.02
C SER A 597 -62.45 -6.30 -4.85
N SER A 598 -61.74 -7.29 -4.33
CA SER A 598 -62.15 -8.71 -4.31
C SER A 598 -61.12 -9.48 -3.46
N LYS A 599 -61.42 -9.78 -2.20
CA LYS A 599 -61.89 -11.11 -1.74
C LYS A 599 -61.08 -12.26 -2.34
N ASP A 600 -60.12 -12.78 -1.58
CA ASP A 600 -60.30 -14.08 -0.93
C ASP A 600 -59.43 -14.20 0.32
N SER A 601 -60.07 -14.75 1.34
CA SER A 601 -59.61 -14.84 2.72
C SER A 601 -59.00 -16.20 3.02
N PHE A 602 -57.82 -16.23 3.65
CA PHE A 602 -57.43 -17.32 4.54
C PHE A 602 -56.76 -16.78 5.80
N ILE A 603 -57.17 -17.34 6.93
CA ILE A 603 -56.92 -16.89 8.30
C ILE A 603 -55.55 -17.41 8.77
N GLY A 604 -54.74 -16.52 9.34
CA GLY A 604 -53.53 -16.87 10.10
C GLY A 604 -53.02 -15.67 10.89
N ARG A 605 -53.40 -15.56 12.17
CA ARG A 605 -52.88 -14.56 13.10
C ARG A 605 -51.41 -14.86 13.44
N SER A 606 -50.54 -13.87 13.31
CA SER A 606 -49.45 -13.62 14.25
C SER A 606 -48.87 -12.22 14.01
N SER A 607 -49.21 -11.32 14.92
CA SER A 607 -48.48 -10.09 15.23
C SER A 607 -47.02 -10.39 15.55
N LEU A 608 -46.07 -9.65 14.97
CA LEU A 608 -44.77 -9.36 15.56
C LEU A 608 -44.16 -8.12 14.88
N LEU A 609 -43.85 -7.12 15.70
CA LEU A 609 -42.99 -6.00 15.38
C LEU A 609 -41.62 -6.52 14.92
N TYR A 610 -41.03 -5.90 13.90
CA TYR A 610 -39.61 -6.04 13.59
C TYR A 610 -38.94 -4.67 13.72
N ASP A 611 -38.37 -4.43 14.90
CA ASP A 611 -37.12 -3.70 15.04
C ASP A 611 -36.01 -4.59 14.48
N ALA A 612 -35.25 -4.08 13.50
CA ALA A 612 -34.12 -4.79 12.91
C ALA A 612 -32.81 -4.13 13.35
N PRO A 613 -31.92 -4.83 14.07
CA PRO A 613 -30.52 -4.45 14.18
C PRO A 613 -29.62 -5.30 13.28
N LEU A 614 -28.66 -4.63 12.64
CA LEU A 614 -27.50 -5.20 11.95
C LEU A 614 -26.70 -6.13 12.88
N GLN A 615 -26.73 -7.43 12.63
CA GLN A 615 -25.65 -8.37 12.96
C GLN A 615 -25.68 -9.53 11.96
N TYR A 616 -24.85 -9.47 10.92
CA TYR A 616 -24.56 -10.61 10.06
C TYR A 616 -23.05 -10.72 9.90
N TYR A 617 -22.44 -11.67 10.60
CA TYR A 617 -21.26 -12.46 10.22
C TYR A 617 -20.83 -13.33 11.41
N GLN A 618 -21.56 -14.41 11.67
CA GLN A 618 -21.01 -15.61 12.34
C GLN A 618 -21.78 -16.85 11.88
N TYR A 619 -21.16 -17.65 11.02
CA TYR A 619 -21.25 -19.12 10.82
C TYR A 619 -20.79 -19.37 9.38
N ILE A 620 -19.76 -20.18 9.09
CA ILE A 620 -19.77 -21.65 9.15
C ILE A 620 -18.33 -22.16 9.29
N TRP A 621 -18.09 -23.10 10.21
CA TRP A 621 -17.23 -24.28 9.97
C TRP A 621 -17.50 -25.33 11.06
N ARG A 622 -18.19 -26.43 10.69
CA ARG A 622 -17.94 -27.80 11.20
C ARG A 622 -18.94 -28.79 10.62
N ARG A 623 -18.50 -29.58 9.63
CA ARG A 623 -18.99 -30.96 9.47
C ARG A 623 -17.94 -31.81 8.76
N THR A 624 -17.34 -32.76 9.48
CA THR A 624 -17.40 -34.21 9.17
C THR A 624 -16.50 -35.05 10.10
N ARG A 625 -16.93 -36.32 10.28
CA ARG A 625 -16.44 -37.45 11.10
C ARG A 625 -17.40 -37.72 12.27
N ARG A 626 -18.11 -38.85 12.39
CA ARG A 626 -18.00 -40.23 11.85
C ARG A 626 -19.40 -40.89 11.83
N GLY A 627 -19.54 -41.99 11.10
CA GLY A 627 -20.58 -42.99 11.39
C GLY A 627 -20.86 -43.99 10.28
N LEU A 628 -19.92 -44.90 10.00
CA LEU A 628 -20.21 -46.22 9.45
C LEU A 628 -19.69 -47.25 10.47
N THR A 629 -20.64 -47.76 11.26
CA THR A 629 -20.85 -49.15 11.71
C THR A 629 -22.22 -49.16 12.37
#